data_AF-A0A6B3F7K1-F1
#
_entry.id   AF-A0A6B3F7K1-F1
#
_cell.length_a   1.000
_cell.length_b   1.000
_cell.length_c   1.000
_cell.angle_alpha   90.00
_cell.angle_beta   90.00
_cell.angle_gamma   90.00
#
_symmetry.space_group_name_H-M   'P 1'
#
loop_
_entity.id
_entity.type
_entity.pdbx_description
1 polymer ?
#
loop_
_entity_poly.entity_id
_entity_poly.type
_entity_poly.pdbx_seq_one_letter_code
_entity_poly.pdbx_strand_id
1 'polypeptide(L)'
;DNGWTAKGFSRVGESFTKDYAQYYIAENRQYVSYDTTLKTGPYNFGWPSTRPDWVEHFSYNPGLVIWKWDTSQADNNTTAHPGEGLILPVDSHPKAEKWADGTLMRNRIQPYDAAFSWYPSAGFTLHKDGVATKVKAKLGVP
;
A
#
# COMPACT_ATOMS: atom_id res chain seq x y z
N ASP A 1 -8.18 -35.34 33.73
CA ASP A 1 -6.83 -34.81 33.97
C ASP A 1 -5.85 -35.71 33.24
N ASN A 2 -5.10 -35.21 32.26
CA ASN A 2 -4.18 -36.03 31.45
C ASN A 2 -2.76 -36.08 32.05
N GLY A 3 -2.54 -35.50 33.24
CA GLY A 3 -1.25 -35.56 33.94
C GLY A 3 -0.16 -34.67 33.35
N TRP A 4 -0.50 -33.75 32.43
CA TRP A 4 0.45 -32.82 31.81
C TRP A 4 0.29 -31.41 32.35
N THR A 5 1.39 -30.80 32.80
CA THR A 5 1.44 -29.35 33.03
C THR A 5 1.83 -28.66 31.73
N ALA A 6 0.90 -27.92 31.13
CA ALA A 6 1.19 -27.18 29.91
C ALA A 6 2.14 -25.99 30.18
N LYS A 7 3.10 -25.75 29.28
CA LYS A 7 3.98 -24.57 29.26
C LYS A 7 3.91 -23.91 27.89
N GLY A 8 3.06 -22.89 27.74
CA GLY A 8 2.87 -22.16 26.47
C GLY A 8 1.98 -22.87 25.43
N PHE A 9 1.57 -24.12 25.68
CA PHE A 9 0.62 -24.85 24.85
C PHE A 9 -0.78 -24.80 25.47
N SER A 10 -1.79 -24.79 24.62
CA SER A 10 -3.20 -24.91 25.01
C SER A 10 -3.85 -26.03 24.22
N ARG A 11 -4.80 -26.74 24.83
CA ARG A 11 -5.60 -27.74 24.11
C ARG A 11 -6.68 -27.00 23.34
N VAL A 12 -6.66 -27.16 22.02
CA VAL A 12 -7.64 -26.56 21.12
C VAL A 12 -8.51 -27.67 20.53
N GLY A 13 -9.80 -27.39 20.30
CA GLY A 13 -10.68 -28.27 19.54
C GLY A 13 -10.42 -28.17 18.04
N GLU A 14 -11.45 -28.28 17.21
CA GLU A 14 -11.31 -28.14 15.75
C GLU A 14 -10.94 -26.71 15.31
N SER A 15 -11.31 -25.70 16.09
CA SER A 15 -10.98 -24.30 15.83
C SER A 15 -10.77 -23.52 17.13
N PHE A 16 -10.17 -22.33 17.00
CA PHE A 16 -10.05 -21.36 18.07
C PHE A 16 -10.42 -19.97 17.57
N THR A 17 -10.78 -19.13 18.53
CA THR A 17 -10.84 -17.67 18.37
C THR A 17 -9.91 -17.08 19.42
N LYS A 18 -9.13 -16.07 19.02
CA LYS A 18 -8.24 -15.34 19.91
C LYS A 18 -8.45 -13.85 19.68
N ASP A 19 -8.31 -13.09 20.76
CA ASP A 19 -8.26 -11.65 20.67
C ASP A 19 -6.86 -11.21 20.23
N TYR A 20 -6.82 -10.31 19.26
CA TYR A 20 -5.59 -9.69 18.76
C TYR A 20 -5.75 -8.19 18.83
N ALA A 21 -4.74 -7.50 19.37
CA ALA A 21 -4.76 -6.06 19.41
C ALA A 21 -4.60 -5.49 17.99
N GLN A 22 -5.31 -4.40 17.72
CA GLN A 22 -5.18 -3.65 16.47
C GLN A 22 -5.02 -2.18 16.79
N TYR A 23 -4.16 -1.50 16.03
CA TYR A 23 -3.81 -0.11 16.26
C TYR A 23 -3.85 0.68 14.95
N TYR A 24 -4.01 1.99 15.09
CA TYR A 24 -3.77 2.94 14.01
C TYR A 24 -2.55 3.79 14.32
N ILE A 25 -1.66 3.94 13.35
CA ILE A 25 -0.53 4.86 13.40
C ILE A 25 -0.82 5.98 12.40
N ALA A 26 -0.71 7.21 12.86
CA ALA A 26 -1.00 8.39 12.07
C ALA A 26 0.31 9.20 11.90
N GLU A 27 0.73 9.42 10.66
CA GLU A 27 1.94 10.18 10.35
C GLU A 27 1.63 11.31 9.35
N ASN A 28 2.26 12.47 9.51
CA ASN A 28 2.18 13.55 8.55
C ASN A 28 3.39 13.50 7.62
N ARG A 29 3.20 13.06 6.38
CA ARG A 29 4.26 12.93 5.37
C ARG A 29 4.27 14.15 4.47
N GLN A 30 5.42 14.80 4.39
CA GLN A 30 5.61 16.07 3.67
C GLN A 30 6.92 16.03 2.89
N TYR A 31 7.04 16.78 1.80
CA TYR A 31 8.26 16.83 0.99
C TYR A 31 9.39 17.63 1.68
N VAL A 32 9.87 17.14 2.81
CA VAL A 32 10.91 17.75 3.63
C VAL A 32 11.93 16.70 4.03
N SER A 33 13.20 17.10 4.21
CA SER A 33 14.28 16.16 4.57
C SER A 33 14.28 14.94 3.63
N TYR A 34 14.36 13.73 4.18
CA TYR A 34 14.35 12.47 3.46
C TYR A 34 13.10 12.26 2.58
N ASP A 35 11.94 12.77 3.01
CA ASP A 35 10.67 12.64 2.29
C ASP A 35 10.57 13.56 1.06
N THR A 36 11.56 14.43 0.82
CA THR A 36 11.68 15.10 -0.50
C THR A 36 11.72 14.10 -1.66
N THR A 37 12.21 12.89 -1.41
CA THR A 37 12.24 11.78 -2.38
C THR A 37 10.84 11.33 -2.81
N LEU A 38 9.79 11.52 -1.99
CA LEU A 38 8.41 11.18 -2.33
C LEU A 38 7.85 12.04 -3.48
N LYS A 39 8.45 13.22 -3.74
CA LYS A 39 8.05 14.08 -4.85
C LYS A 39 8.51 13.53 -6.20
N THR A 40 9.59 12.76 -6.21
CA THR A 40 10.24 12.24 -7.43
C THR A 40 10.46 10.73 -7.36
N GLY A 41 9.72 10.03 -6.53
CA GLY A 41 9.78 8.58 -6.35
C GLY A 41 8.39 8.11 -5.93
N PRO A 42 7.97 6.86 -6.20
CA PRO A 42 8.67 5.68 -6.74
C PRO A 42 8.94 5.73 -8.26
N TYR A 43 9.41 4.60 -8.79
CA TYR A 43 9.65 4.39 -10.21
C TYR A 43 8.80 3.26 -10.81
N ASN A 44 8.60 3.32 -12.12
CA ASN A 44 8.01 2.28 -12.95
C ASN A 44 8.93 1.93 -14.13
N PHE A 45 9.01 0.65 -14.48
CA PHE A 45 9.70 0.19 -15.69
C PHE A 45 8.70 0.22 -16.85
N GLY A 46 8.68 1.34 -17.56
CA GLY A 46 7.68 1.60 -18.59
C GLY A 46 7.92 0.88 -19.91
N TRP A 47 9.15 0.47 -20.21
CA TRP A 47 9.57 -0.06 -21.52
C TRP A 47 10.42 -1.33 -21.43
N PRO A 48 10.01 -2.37 -20.68
CA PRO A 48 10.82 -3.59 -20.50
C PRO A 48 11.29 -4.24 -21.81
N SER A 49 10.51 -4.17 -22.90
CA SER A 49 10.87 -4.79 -24.18
C SER A 49 11.85 -3.98 -25.03
N THR A 50 11.93 -2.65 -24.84
CA THR A 50 12.74 -1.76 -25.71
C THR A 50 13.81 -0.96 -24.98
N ARG A 51 13.62 -0.70 -23.68
CA ARG A 51 14.55 0.00 -22.78
C ARG A 51 14.47 -0.61 -21.37
N PRO A 52 14.98 -1.84 -21.18
CA PRO A 52 14.80 -2.60 -19.93
C PRO A 52 15.35 -1.90 -18.69
N ASP A 53 16.38 -1.08 -18.84
CA ASP A 53 17.02 -0.34 -17.74
C ASP A 53 16.50 1.10 -17.58
N TRP A 54 15.46 1.48 -18.34
CA TRP A 54 14.87 2.81 -18.27
C TRP A 54 13.66 2.83 -17.33
N VAL A 55 13.69 3.81 -16.41
CA VAL A 55 12.60 4.04 -15.47
C VAL A 55 11.99 5.42 -15.66
N GLU A 56 10.71 5.51 -15.33
CA GLU A 56 9.98 6.75 -15.15
C GLU A 56 9.57 6.89 -13.68
N HIS A 57 9.40 8.13 -13.22
CA HIS A 57 9.10 8.42 -11.83
C HIS A 57 7.74 9.09 -11.69
N PHE A 58 7.10 8.87 -10.55
CA PHE A 58 5.84 9.50 -10.16
C PHE A 58 5.93 9.90 -8.68
N SER A 59 5.02 10.77 -8.23
CA SER A 59 5.02 11.31 -6.87
C SER A 59 4.00 10.62 -5.98
N TYR A 60 4.33 10.44 -4.69
CA TYR A 60 3.35 10.19 -3.64
C TYR A 60 2.84 11.50 -3.05
N ASN A 61 1.54 11.61 -2.82
CA ASN A 61 0.90 12.79 -2.25
C ASN A 61 1.35 13.03 -0.80
N PRO A 62 1.63 14.29 -0.42
CA PRO A 62 1.84 14.65 0.98
C PRO A 62 0.50 14.74 1.73
N GLY A 63 0.52 14.46 3.02
CA GLY A 63 -0.67 14.50 3.88
C GLY A 63 -0.58 13.57 5.07
N LEU A 64 -1.73 13.31 5.69
CA LEU A 64 -1.88 12.37 6.78
C LEU A 64 -1.95 10.94 6.23
N VAL A 65 -0.96 10.11 6.53
CA VAL A 65 -1.00 8.67 6.22
C VAL A 65 -1.45 7.93 7.46
N ILE A 66 -2.46 7.08 7.29
CA ILE A 66 -2.96 6.20 8.34
C ILE A 66 -2.49 4.78 8.05
N TRP A 67 -1.88 4.13 9.02
CA TRP A 67 -1.47 2.72 8.95
C TRP A 67 -2.31 1.90 9.91
N LYS A 68 -2.86 0.77 9.45
CA LYS A 68 -3.46 -0.24 10.31
C LYS A 68 -2.38 -1.25 10.71
N TRP A 69 -2.14 -1.41 12.00
CA TRP A 69 -1.32 -2.49 12.57
C TRP A 69 -2.22 -3.59 13.11
N ASP A 70 -2.20 -4.76 12.47
CA ASP A 70 -3.02 -5.91 12.82
C ASP A 70 -2.16 -7.05 13.40
N THR A 71 -2.18 -7.22 14.73
CA THR A 71 -1.32 -8.23 15.39
C THR A 71 -1.81 -9.68 15.19
N SER A 72 -2.94 -9.90 14.51
CA SER A 72 -3.36 -11.23 14.09
C SER A 72 -2.53 -11.78 12.92
N GLN A 73 -1.90 -10.89 12.16
CA GLN A 73 -1.10 -11.22 10.97
C GLN A 73 0.38 -11.24 11.33
N ALA A 74 1.12 -12.26 10.89
CA ALA A 74 2.55 -12.37 11.18
C ALA A 74 3.44 -11.60 10.19
N ASP A 75 2.89 -11.26 9.01
CA ASP A 75 3.62 -10.66 7.90
C ASP A 75 2.69 -9.82 7.00
N ASN A 76 3.26 -9.24 5.94
CA ASN A 76 2.57 -8.38 4.97
C ASN A 76 2.43 -9.04 3.58
N ASN A 77 2.37 -10.37 3.49
CA ASN A 77 2.19 -11.09 2.25
C ASN A 77 0.74 -11.03 1.77
N THR A 78 0.33 -9.86 1.28
CA THR A 78 -1.02 -9.60 0.77
C THR A 78 -1.39 -10.42 -0.47
N THR A 79 -0.46 -11.21 -1.03
CA THR A 79 -0.77 -12.19 -2.08
C THR A 79 -1.42 -13.44 -1.48
N ALA A 80 -0.96 -13.87 -0.30
CA ALA A 80 -1.52 -15.01 0.42
C ALA A 80 -2.82 -14.64 1.17
N HIS A 81 -2.89 -13.41 1.69
CA HIS A 81 -4.05 -12.89 2.42
C HIS A 81 -4.40 -11.46 1.94
N PRO A 82 -5.19 -11.33 0.85
CA PRO A 82 -5.53 -10.04 0.29
C PRO A 82 -6.31 -9.14 1.27
N GLY A 83 -5.83 -7.90 1.44
CA GLY A 83 -6.43 -6.92 2.35
C GLY A 83 -6.01 -7.06 3.81
N GLU A 84 -5.22 -8.08 4.15
CA GLU A 84 -4.73 -8.34 5.50
C GLU A 84 -3.20 -8.33 5.52
N GLY A 85 -2.64 -7.85 6.62
CA GLY A 85 -1.20 -7.85 6.86
C GLY A 85 -0.87 -7.25 8.21
N LEU A 86 0.33 -7.52 8.70
CA LEU A 86 0.84 -7.02 9.98
C LEU A 86 0.76 -5.49 10.06
N ILE A 87 1.17 -4.77 9.03
CA ILE A 87 1.06 -3.30 8.97
C ILE A 87 0.90 -2.80 7.54
N LEU A 88 -0.26 -2.24 7.23
CA LEU A 88 -0.61 -1.78 5.88
C LEU A 88 -1.18 -0.35 5.90
N PRO A 89 -0.91 0.47 4.87
CA PRO A 89 -1.49 1.79 4.77
C PRO A 89 -2.99 1.70 4.44
N VAL A 90 -3.77 2.62 5.00
CA VAL A 90 -5.17 2.86 4.60
C VAL A 90 -5.15 3.87 3.47
N ASP A 91 -5.80 3.51 2.37
CA ASP A 91 -5.85 4.33 1.16
C ASP A 91 -7.08 5.24 1.18
N SER A 92 -6.86 6.57 1.14
CA SER A 92 -7.94 7.55 1.03
C SER A 92 -8.69 7.47 -0.31
N HIS A 93 -8.08 6.89 -1.34
CA HIS A 93 -8.63 6.68 -2.68
C HIS A 93 -8.64 5.19 -3.09
N PRO A 94 -9.39 4.31 -2.40
CA PRO A 94 -9.25 2.86 -2.51
C PRO A 94 -9.66 2.26 -3.87
N LYS A 95 -10.18 3.08 -4.80
CA LYS A 95 -10.52 2.62 -6.14
C LYS A 95 -9.26 2.42 -6.96
N ALA A 96 -8.97 1.15 -7.27
CA ALA A 96 -7.75 0.78 -7.97
C ALA A 96 -7.62 1.43 -9.36
N GLU A 97 -6.42 1.94 -9.63
CA GLU A 97 -5.98 2.42 -10.93
C GLU A 97 -5.73 1.26 -11.89
N LYS A 98 -5.99 1.53 -13.18
CA LYS A 98 -5.85 0.57 -14.26
C LYS A 98 -5.00 1.13 -15.38
N TRP A 99 -4.23 0.27 -16.02
CA TRP A 99 -3.58 0.53 -17.29
C TRP A 99 -4.61 0.76 -18.41
N ALA A 100 -4.16 1.33 -19.53
CA ALA A 100 -4.99 1.55 -20.72
C ALA A 100 -5.65 0.27 -21.26
N ASP A 101 -5.05 -0.90 -21.01
CA ASP A 101 -5.59 -2.22 -21.37
C ASP A 101 -6.62 -2.77 -20.36
N GLY A 102 -6.93 -2.01 -19.30
CA GLY A 102 -7.87 -2.38 -18.24
C GLY A 102 -7.31 -3.26 -17.13
N THR A 103 -6.06 -3.73 -17.23
CA THR A 103 -5.40 -4.48 -16.16
C THR A 103 -5.02 -3.56 -15.00
N LEU A 104 -4.93 -4.10 -13.79
CA LEU A 104 -4.59 -3.31 -12.60
C LEU A 104 -3.14 -2.79 -12.65
N MET A 105 -2.95 -1.54 -12.23
CA MET A 105 -1.62 -1.06 -11.89
C MET A 105 -1.10 -1.82 -10.66
N ARG A 106 0.23 -2.03 -10.58
CA ARG A 106 0.86 -2.78 -9.49
C ARG A 106 0.58 -2.12 -8.14
N ASN A 107 0.57 -2.90 -7.06
CA ASN A 107 0.32 -2.41 -5.70
C ASN A 107 1.34 -1.37 -5.19
N ARG A 108 2.47 -1.19 -5.88
CA ARG A 108 3.43 -0.10 -5.59
C ARG A 108 3.06 1.25 -6.19
N ILE A 109 2.10 1.28 -7.11
CA ILE A 109 1.60 2.49 -7.76
C ILE A 109 0.31 2.94 -7.08
N GLN A 110 -0.57 1.99 -6.73
CA GLN A 110 -1.89 2.27 -6.12
C GLN A 110 -1.82 3.29 -4.95
N PRO A 111 -0.91 3.17 -3.97
CA PRO A 111 -0.92 4.01 -2.77
C PRO A 111 -0.36 5.43 -2.98
N TYR A 112 -0.14 5.86 -4.21
CA TYR A 112 0.44 7.18 -4.48
C TYR A 112 -0.40 8.32 -3.90
N ASP A 113 -1.71 8.13 -3.78
CA ASP A 113 -2.66 9.08 -3.23
C ASP A 113 -3.36 8.56 -1.97
N ALA A 114 -2.69 7.65 -1.25
CA ALA A 114 -3.22 7.10 -0.01
C ALA A 114 -3.38 8.15 1.10
N ALA A 115 -2.54 9.19 1.12
CA ALA A 115 -2.56 10.21 2.16
C ALA A 115 -3.85 11.06 2.15
N PHE A 116 -4.44 11.25 3.33
CA PHE A 116 -5.56 12.15 3.58
C PHE A 116 -5.08 13.60 3.60
N SER A 117 -5.80 14.48 2.89
CA SER A 117 -5.42 15.87 2.70
C SER A 117 -6.58 16.67 2.10
N TRP A 118 -6.61 17.98 2.36
CA TRP A 118 -7.48 18.90 1.65
C TRP A 118 -6.99 19.21 0.22
N TYR A 119 -5.73 18.92 -0.07
CA TYR A 119 -5.10 19.23 -1.36
C TYR A 119 -5.25 18.08 -2.36
N PRO A 120 -5.49 18.38 -3.66
CA PRO A 120 -5.66 17.37 -4.69
C PRO A 120 -4.36 16.62 -5.00
N SER A 121 -4.49 15.39 -5.51
CA SER A 121 -3.38 14.68 -6.15
C SER A 121 -3.06 15.28 -7.51
N ALA A 122 -1.78 15.37 -7.88
CA ALA A 122 -1.37 16.00 -9.13
C ALA A 122 -1.64 15.13 -10.38
N GLY A 123 -1.98 13.85 -10.20
CA GLY A 123 -2.02 12.86 -11.28
C GLY A 123 -0.64 12.64 -11.92
N PHE A 124 -0.55 11.71 -12.88
CA PHE A 124 0.68 11.43 -13.63
C PHE A 124 0.40 10.60 -14.88
N THR A 125 1.42 10.42 -15.72
CA THR A 125 1.40 9.47 -16.84
C THR A 125 2.49 8.43 -16.61
N LEU A 126 2.13 7.16 -16.72
CA LEU A 126 3.05 6.02 -16.72
C LEU A 126 2.86 5.18 -17.97
N HIS A 127 3.78 4.28 -18.26
CA HIS A 127 3.78 3.39 -19.41
C HIS A 127 3.78 1.93 -18.98
N LYS A 128 3.09 1.09 -19.76
CA LYS A 128 3.19 -0.36 -19.68
C LYS A 128 3.65 -0.88 -21.05
N ASP A 129 4.88 -1.33 -21.10
CA ASP A 129 5.58 -1.71 -22.33
C ASP A 129 5.42 -0.69 -23.47
N GLY A 130 5.66 0.58 -23.14
CA GLY A 130 5.58 1.71 -24.06
C GLY A 130 4.19 2.28 -24.27
N VAL A 131 3.13 1.65 -23.77
CA VAL A 131 1.77 2.17 -23.86
C VAL A 131 1.46 3.11 -22.70
N ALA A 132 1.23 4.39 -23.00
CA ALA A 132 0.94 5.42 -22.01
C ALA A 132 -0.44 5.26 -21.36
N THR A 133 -0.51 5.49 -20.05
CA THR A 133 -1.74 5.57 -19.26
C THR A 133 -1.68 6.81 -18.38
N LYS A 134 -2.70 7.66 -18.47
CA LYS A 134 -2.83 8.86 -17.65
C LYS A 134 -3.73 8.60 -16.45
N VAL A 135 -3.14 8.70 -15.26
CA VAL A 135 -3.87 8.80 -13.99
C VAL A 135 -4.22 10.27 -13.77
N LYS A 136 -5.51 10.56 -13.62
CA LYS A 136 -5.99 11.94 -13.45
C LYS A 136 -5.76 12.41 -12.01
N ALA A 137 -5.62 13.71 -11.86
CA ALA A 137 -5.73 14.36 -10.56
C ALA A 137 -7.05 13.99 -9.88
N LYS A 138 -7.00 13.74 -8.58
CA LYS A 138 -8.17 13.50 -7.72
C LYS A 138 -8.25 14.62 -6.68
N LEU A 139 -9.47 14.93 -6.24
CA LEU A 139 -9.67 15.85 -5.12
C LEU A 139 -9.08 15.25 -3.85
N GLY A 140 -8.65 16.11 -2.92
CA GLY A 140 -8.22 15.64 -1.60
C GLY A 140 -9.36 15.00 -0.81
N VAL A 141 -9.02 14.05 0.06
CA VAL A 141 -9.94 13.42 1.03
C VAL A 141 -9.47 13.81 2.44
N PRO A 142 -10.18 14.69 3.15
CA PRO A 142 -9.79 15.17 4.49
C PRO A 142 -10.13 14.20 5.62
#